data_AF-A0A958I7G5-F1
#
_entry.id   AF-A0A958I7G5-F1
#
_cell.length_a   1.000
_cell.length_b   1.000
_cell.length_c   1.000
_cell.angle_alpha   90.00
_cell.angle_beta   90.00
_cell.angle_gamma   90.00
#
_symmetry.space_group_name_H-M   'P 1'
#
loop_
_entity.id
_entity.type
_entity.pdbx_description
1 polymer ?
#
loop_
_entity_poly.entity_id
_entity_poly.type
_entity_poly.pdbx_seq_one_letter_code
_entity_poly.pdbx_strand_id
1 'polypeptide(L)'
;MLKFFQSLFFIFLLLLSNSLFAQQYVTVAYDSSGADFPNPERGFYPYREAPLTLSYVQGLRAQNITTIWRLYNIGAYRNGPLSATFLQQVENDLDVAREGGAKLILRYRYTVSQNGEDAPLDTILMHIDQLAPVWQANYDVINYIEAGFIGAWGEWYYSSNGLNNTNDRRTVLYAILDATPAERSVVIRTPGYKKHIYQTTVPLSPDEAFDGSNRARTGAHNDCFLASADDYGTYENIEADKTYLNLDNRYVPQGGETCNPSTFAHCTNALADMARMRWSGLNKDYHPTVLQRFTTEGCMDEIKRRLGYRFRLLDATLPDSLQPGSEFRLNFSLVNDGWASPFNPRLVEVMLRNVQDSTTYFLETE
;
A
#
# COMPACT_ATOMS: atom_id res chain seq x y z
N MET A 1 -24.62 39.08 74.21
CA MET A 1 -24.24 37.65 74.13
C MET A 1 -24.93 36.94 72.97
N LEU A 2 -25.05 37.58 71.79
CA LEU A 2 -25.83 37.04 70.67
C LEU A 2 -25.41 37.67 69.32
N LYS A 3 -24.11 37.70 69.00
CA LYS A 3 -23.61 38.16 67.67
C LYS A 3 -22.36 37.42 67.18
N PHE A 4 -21.96 36.32 67.81
CA PHE A 4 -20.71 35.62 67.50
C PHE A 4 -20.88 34.17 66.99
N PHE A 5 -22.11 33.71 66.77
CA PHE A 5 -22.38 32.31 66.38
C PHE A 5 -22.92 32.11 64.96
N GLN A 6 -23.15 33.17 64.18
CA GLN A 6 -23.63 33.04 62.79
C GLN A 6 -22.53 33.03 61.72
N SER A 7 -21.31 33.49 62.03
CA SER A 7 -20.23 33.56 61.05
C SER A 7 -19.38 32.28 60.95
N LEU A 8 -19.49 31.33 61.89
CA LEU A 8 -18.77 30.04 61.79
C LEU A 8 -19.52 28.98 60.97
N PHE A 9 -20.84 29.11 60.80
CA PHE A 9 -21.63 28.13 60.05
C PHE A 9 -21.55 28.34 58.52
N PHE A 10 -21.20 29.55 58.06
CA PHE A 10 -21.03 29.86 56.64
C PHE A 10 -19.65 29.47 56.09
N ILE A 11 -18.62 29.40 56.94
CA ILE A 11 -17.27 28.99 56.50
C ILE A 11 -17.15 27.46 56.46
N PHE A 12 -17.93 26.73 57.27
CA PHE A 12 -17.96 25.26 57.22
C PHE A 12 -18.81 24.70 56.07
N LEU A 13 -19.74 25.49 55.49
CA LEU A 13 -20.50 25.10 54.29
C LEU A 13 -19.77 25.41 52.96
N LEU A 14 -18.73 26.25 52.97
CA LEU A 14 -17.90 26.55 51.79
C LEU A 14 -16.72 25.58 51.61
N LEU A 15 -16.53 24.65 52.53
CA LEU A 15 -15.51 23.60 52.47
C LEU A 15 -16.05 22.24 51.98
N LEU A 16 -17.32 22.17 51.54
CA LEU A 16 -18.00 20.91 51.21
C LEU A 16 -18.40 20.74 49.73
N SER A 17 -17.83 21.51 48.80
CA SER A 17 -18.07 21.24 47.37
C SER A 17 -16.97 21.69 46.40
N ASN A 18 -15.72 21.84 46.85
CA ASN A 18 -14.58 21.74 45.95
C ASN A 18 -14.10 20.30 45.93
N SER A 19 -14.98 19.40 45.49
CA SER A 19 -14.52 18.16 44.86
C SER A 19 -13.85 18.61 43.56
N LEU A 20 -12.56 18.95 43.65
CA LEU A 20 -11.66 18.88 42.50
C LEU A 20 -11.79 17.45 42.01
N PHE A 21 -12.67 17.20 41.04
CA PHE A 21 -12.66 15.98 40.27
C PHE A 21 -11.31 16.02 39.53
N ALA A 22 -10.29 15.44 40.17
CA ALA A 22 -9.03 15.17 39.50
C ALA A 22 -9.40 14.30 38.30
N GLN A 23 -9.07 14.78 37.10
CA GLN A 23 -9.34 14.05 35.87
C GLN A 23 -8.75 12.65 36.00
N GLN A 24 -9.62 11.64 35.96
CA GLN A 24 -9.19 10.26 36.01
C GLN A 24 -8.88 9.78 34.61
N TYR A 25 -7.89 8.91 34.51
CA TYR A 25 -7.54 8.26 33.26
C TYR A 25 -7.98 6.81 33.32
N VAL A 26 -8.64 6.37 32.25
CA VAL A 26 -9.05 4.99 32.05
C VAL A 26 -8.13 4.38 31.01
N THR A 27 -7.58 3.21 31.33
CA THR A 27 -6.86 2.39 30.36
C THR A 27 -7.79 1.31 29.83
N VAL A 28 -7.92 1.26 28.51
CA VAL A 28 -8.67 0.23 27.78
C VAL A 28 -7.68 -0.65 27.07
N ALA A 29 -7.80 -1.97 27.24
CA ALA A 29 -7.02 -2.96 26.49
C ALA A 29 -7.83 -3.48 25.29
N TYR A 30 -7.13 -3.82 24.21
CA TYR A 30 -7.76 -4.26 22.96
C TYR A 30 -7.22 -5.62 22.50
N ASP A 31 -8.14 -6.57 22.32
CA ASP A 31 -7.83 -7.91 21.85
C ASP A 31 -7.60 -7.97 20.34
N SER A 32 -6.89 -9.01 19.90
CA SER A 32 -6.76 -9.30 18.47
C SER A 32 -8.08 -9.76 17.85
N SER A 33 -8.40 -9.21 16.68
CA SER A 33 -9.52 -9.69 15.87
C SER A 33 -9.04 -10.60 14.74
N GLY A 34 -9.71 -11.75 14.59
CA GLY A 34 -9.55 -12.65 13.44
C GLY A 34 -10.35 -12.23 12.20
N ALA A 35 -11.14 -11.15 12.27
CA ALA A 35 -11.99 -10.70 11.17
C ALA A 35 -11.17 -10.18 9.99
N ASP A 36 -11.61 -10.52 8.78
CA ASP A 36 -11.17 -9.86 7.56
C ASP A 36 -12.08 -8.65 7.27
N PHE A 37 -11.50 -7.56 6.81
CA PHE A 37 -12.20 -6.28 6.61
C PHE A 37 -11.50 -5.45 5.53
N PRO A 38 -12.17 -4.47 4.90
CA PRO A 38 -11.62 -3.76 3.74
C PRO A 38 -10.55 -2.75 4.17
N ASN A 39 -9.33 -3.23 4.39
CA ASN A 39 -8.18 -2.41 4.78
C ASN A 39 -7.48 -1.85 3.51
N PRO A 40 -7.38 -0.51 3.32
CA PRO A 40 -6.90 0.06 2.07
C PRO A 40 -5.45 -0.30 1.73
N GLU A 41 -5.14 -0.29 0.43
CA GLU A 41 -3.77 -0.41 -0.13
C GLU A 41 -3.01 -1.71 0.19
N ARG A 42 -3.71 -2.76 0.62
CA ARG A 42 -3.07 -4.03 0.96
C ARG A 42 -3.92 -5.26 0.68
N GLY A 43 -3.28 -6.41 0.76
CA GLY A 43 -3.94 -7.71 0.68
C GLY A 43 -4.07 -8.21 -0.75
N PHE A 44 -5.04 -9.10 -0.95
CA PHE A 44 -5.30 -9.67 -2.26
C PHE A 44 -5.96 -8.65 -3.19
N TYR A 45 -5.50 -8.60 -4.45
CA TYR A 45 -6.10 -7.78 -5.50
C TYR A 45 -6.35 -8.62 -6.75
N PRO A 46 -7.46 -8.39 -7.49
CA PRO A 46 -7.62 -8.95 -8.83
C PRO A 46 -6.81 -8.15 -9.85
N TYR A 47 -6.57 -8.75 -11.01
CA TYR A 47 -6.15 -7.99 -12.18
C TYR A 47 -7.35 -7.65 -13.06
N ARG A 48 -7.25 -6.55 -13.80
CA ARG A 48 -8.33 -6.08 -14.67
C ARG A 48 -7.76 -5.35 -15.88
N GLU A 49 -8.14 -5.82 -17.08
CA GLU A 49 -7.79 -5.20 -18.36
C GLU A 49 -8.92 -4.38 -18.98
N ALA A 50 -10.17 -4.80 -18.76
CA ALA A 50 -11.35 -4.07 -19.18
C ALA A 50 -11.58 -2.82 -18.31
N PRO A 51 -12.20 -1.75 -18.86
CA PRO A 51 -12.66 -0.60 -18.10
C PRO A 51 -13.37 -0.97 -16.79
N LEU A 52 -13.19 -0.14 -15.78
CA LEU A 52 -13.85 -0.30 -14.49
C LEU A 52 -15.30 0.16 -14.58
N THR A 53 -16.17 -0.55 -13.85
CA THR A 53 -17.54 -0.11 -13.56
C THR A 53 -17.70 0.02 -12.06
N LEU A 54 -18.54 0.95 -11.63
CA LEU A 54 -18.80 1.16 -10.19
C LEU A 54 -19.29 -0.13 -9.51
N SER A 55 -20.18 -0.88 -10.17
CA SER A 55 -20.70 -2.16 -9.67
C SER A 55 -19.60 -3.21 -9.46
N TYR A 56 -18.58 -3.24 -10.33
CA TYR A 56 -17.45 -4.15 -10.18
C TYR A 56 -16.62 -3.79 -8.96
N VAL A 57 -16.28 -2.50 -8.79
CA VAL A 57 -15.48 -2.03 -7.65
C VAL A 57 -16.22 -2.23 -6.32
N GLN A 58 -17.51 -1.89 -6.26
CA GLN A 58 -18.35 -2.11 -5.07
C GLN A 58 -18.50 -3.60 -4.74
N GLY A 59 -18.59 -4.46 -5.76
CA GLY A 59 -18.63 -5.91 -5.58
C GLY A 59 -17.35 -6.48 -4.97
N LEU A 60 -16.18 -5.92 -5.31
CA LEU A 60 -14.91 -6.28 -4.68
C LEU A 60 -14.83 -5.75 -3.24
N ARG A 61 -15.26 -4.51 -3.01
CA ARG A 61 -15.26 -3.92 -1.66
C ARG A 61 -16.14 -4.69 -0.68
N ALA A 62 -17.28 -5.23 -1.14
CA ALA A 62 -18.13 -6.12 -0.36
C ALA A 62 -17.46 -7.47 0.01
N GLN A 63 -16.37 -7.83 -0.67
CA GLN A 63 -15.53 -8.99 -0.40
C GLN A 63 -14.23 -8.62 0.35
N ASN A 64 -14.19 -7.44 0.98
CA ASN A 64 -13.02 -6.88 1.68
C ASN A 64 -11.80 -6.58 0.79
N ILE A 65 -11.97 -6.51 -0.53
CA ILE A 65 -10.91 -6.18 -1.48
C ILE A 65 -10.96 -4.69 -1.79
N THR A 66 -9.85 -4.00 -1.55
CA THR A 66 -9.73 -2.53 -1.72
C THR A 66 -8.67 -2.11 -2.71
N THR A 67 -8.05 -3.06 -3.41
CA THR A 67 -7.00 -2.79 -4.39
C THR A 67 -7.28 -3.57 -5.66
N ILE A 68 -7.03 -2.95 -6.81
CA ILE A 68 -7.19 -3.56 -8.14
C ILE A 68 -5.91 -3.31 -8.92
N TRP A 69 -5.38 -4.37 -9.54
CA TRP A 69 -4.29 -4.24 -10.50
C TRP A 69 -4.86 -3.94 -11.88
N ARG A 70 -4.75 -2.68 -12.30
CA ARG A 70 -5.29 -2.15 -13.53
C ARG A 70 -4.22 -2.20 -14.63
N LEU A 71 -4.39 -3.16 -15.54
CA LEU A 71 -3.50 -3.42 -16.67
C LEU A 71 -4.01 -2.73 -17.94
N TYR A 72 -3.22 -1.82 -18.48
CA TYR A 72 -3.50 -1.15 -19.75
C TYR A 72 -2.68 -1.77 -20.90
N ASN A 73 -3.36 -2.42 -21.84
CA ASN A 73 -2.76 -2.91 -23.08
C ASN A 73 -2.69 -1.76 -24.09
N ILE A 74 -1.51 -1.17 -24.26
CA ILE A 74 -1.28 0.02 -25.10
C ILE A 74 -0.56 -0.31 -26.42
N GLY A 75 -0.61 -1.57 -26.85
CA GLY A 75 0.09 -2.04 -28.05
C GLY A 75 -0.29 -1.29 -29.34
N ALA A 76 -1.52 -0.79 -29.45
CA ALA A 76 -1.96 0.00 -30.61
C ALA A 76 -1.20 1.34 -30.76
N TYR A 77 -0.54 1.82 -29.70
CA TYR A 77 0.12 3.12 -29.65
C TYR A 77 1.65 3.03 -29.79
N ARG A 78 2.24 1.88 -30.17
CA ARG A 78 3.72 1.74 -30.27
C ARG A 78 4.39 2.72 -31.24
N ASN A 79 3.64 3.23 -32.21
CA ASN A 79 4.12 4.06 -33.30
C ASN A 79 3.52 5.48 -33.30
N GLY A 80 2.96 5.93 -32.17
CA GLY A 80 2.32 7.24 -32.09
C GLY A 80 1.79 7.55 -30.70
N PRO A 81 1.24 8.75 -30.47
CA PRO A 81 0.79 9.16 -29.15
C PRO A 81 -0.39 8.33 -28.63
N LEU A 82 -0.52 8.24 -27.31
CA LEU A 82 -1.77 7.83 -26.66
C LEU A 82 -2.89 8.77 -27.10
N SER A 83 -4.06 8.22 -27.44
CA SER A 83 -5.20 9.05 -27.86
C SER A 83 -5.84 9.76 -26.67
N ALA A 84 -6.45 10.92 -26.91
CA ALA A 84 -7.23 11.64 -25.89
C ALA A 84 -8.33 10.74 -25.28
N THR A 85 -8.99 9.91 -26.10
CA THR A 85 -9.99 8.93 -25.63
C THR A 85 -9.39 7.90 -24.67
N PHE A 86 -8.16 7.46 -24.88
CA PHE A 86 -7.49 6.55 -23.97
C PHE A 86 -7.15 7.23 -22.64
N LEU A 87 -6.61 8.45 -22.68
CA LEU A 87 -6.30 9.21 -21.47
C LEU A 87 -7.58 9.46 -20.64
N GLN A 88 -8.69 9.83 -21.30
CA GLN A 88 -9.99 9.99 -20.64
C GLN A 88 -10.49 8.68 -20.01
N GLN A 89 -10.23 7.53 -20.63
CA GLN A 89 -10.57 6.23 -20.06
C GLN A 89 -9.74 5.91 -18.81
N VAL A 90 -8.46 6.29 -18.78
CA VAL A 90 -7.62 6.14 -17.58
C VAL A 90 -8.17 7.01 -16.44
N GLU A 91 -8.50 8.27 -16.72
CA GLU A 91 -9.17 9.17 -15.75
C GLU A 91 -10.47 8.57 -15.23
N ASN A 92 -11.34 8.08 -16.11
CA ASN A 92 -12.61 7.46 -15.71
C ASN A 92 -12.42 6.22 -14.84
N ASP A 93 -11.40 5.38 -15.11
CA ASP A 93 -11.10 4.23 -14.26
C ASP A 93 -10.68 4.68 -12.84
N LEU A 94 -9.89 5.77 -12.74
CA LEU A 94 -9.47 6.35 -11.45
C LEU A 94 -10.67 6.93 -10.68
N ASP A 95 -11.58 7.62 -11.37
CA ASP A 95 -12.80 8.16 -10.77
C ASP A 95 -13.73 7.05 -10.25
N VAL A 96 -13.94 6.01 -11.06
CA VAL A 96 -14.74 4.85 -10.67
C VAL A 96 -14.12 4.11 -9.47
N ALA A 97 -12.79 3.99 -9.43
CA ALA A 97 -12.09 3.40 -8.31
C ALA A 97 -12.29 4.23 -7.02
N ARG A 98 -12.20 5.56 -7.13
CA ARG A 98 -12.45 6.48 -6.02
C ARG A 98 -13.88 6.36 -5.49
N GLU A 99 -14.88 6.42 -6.36
CA GLU A 99 -16.29 6.30 -6.00
C GLU A 99 -16.62 4.93 -5.39
N GLY A 100 -16.04 3.86 -5.94
CA GLY A 100 -16.23 2.49 -5.45
C GLY A 100 -15.43 2.17 -4.19
N GLY A 101 -14.51 3.04 -3.76
CA GLY A 101 -13.66 2.84 -2.59
C GLY A 101 -12.56 1.80 -2.79
N ALA A 102 -11.88 1.82 -3.93
CA ALA A 102 -10.67 1.03 -4.17
C ALA A 102 -9.50 1.90 -4.62
N LYS A 103 -8.27 1.39 -4.49
CA LYS A 103 -7.07 2.01 -5.05
C LYS A 103 -6.51 1.17 -6.19
N LEU A 104 -5.85 1.82 -7.14
CA LEU A 104 -5.33 1.16 -8.34
C LEU A 104 -3.81 0.95 -8.28
N ILE A 105 -3.37 -0.26 -8.59
CA ILE A 105 -2.01 -0.54 -9.03
C ILE A 105 -2.01 -0.40 -10.54
N LEU A 106 -1.25 0.53 -11.10
CA LEU A 106 -1.27 0.80 -12.53
C LEU A 106 -0.10 0.09 -13.21
N ARG A 107 -0.35 -0.61 -14.33
CA ARG A 107 0.70 -1.10 -15.24
C ARG A 107 0.29 -0.88 -16.68
N TYR A 108 1.23 -0.40 -17.49
CA TYR A 108 1.08 -0.21 -18.93
C TYR A 108 2.00 -1.18 -19.65
N ARG A 109 1.50 -1.88 -20.67
CA ARG A 109 2.30 -2.82 -21.46
C ARG A 109 1.89 -2.78 -22.93
N TYR A 110 2.87 -2.99 -23.81
CA TYR A 110 2.60 -3.06 -25.24
C TYR A 110 2.19 -4.46 -25.68
N THR A 111 2.84 -5.50 -25.15
CA THR A 111 2.65 -6.90 -25.55
C THR A 111 2.52 -7.85 -24.37
N VAL A 112 1.76 -8.93 -24.57
CA VAL A 112 1.68 -10.10 -23.68
C VAL A 112 2.42 -11.31 -24.25
N SER A 113 3.02 -11.16 -25.43
CA SER A 113 3.81 -12.19 -26.08
C SER A 113 5.28 -11.94 -25.83
N GLN A 114 6.00 -12.99 -25.43
CA GLN A 114 7.46 -12.99 -25.31
C GLN A 114 8.17 -12.53 -26.59
N ASN A 115 7.61 -12.86 -27.76
CA ASN A 115 8.16 -12.48 -29.07
C ASN A 115 7.42 -11.27 -29.69
N GLY A 116 6.56 -10.61 -28.91
CA GLY A 116 5.83 -9.45 -29.40
C GLY A 116 6.65 -8.16 -29.27
N GLU A 117 6.15 -7.11 -29.90
CA GLU A 117 6.86 -5.84 -29.97
C GLU A 117 6.57 -4.97 -28.73
N ASP A 118 7.57 -4.26 -28.24
CA ASP A 118 7.41 -3.05 -27.41
C ASP A 118 7.56 -1.79 -28.27
N ALA A 119 7.63 -0.61 -27.65
CA ALA A 119 7.81 0.65 -28.36
C ALA A 119 9.26 1.17 -28.26
N PRO A 120 9.74 1.96 -29.24
CA PRO A 120 11.01 2.68 -29.11
C PRO A 120 11.03 3.57 -27.86
N LEU A 121 12.23 3.84 -27.32
CA LEU A 121 12.42 4.62 -26.10
C LEU A 121 11.69 5.98 -26.14
N ASP A 122 11.82 6.72 -27.24
CA ASP A 122 11.18 8.04 -27.38
C ASP A 122 9.65 7.96 -27.31
N THR A 123 9.04 6.89 -27.84
CA THR A 123 7.59 6.66 -27.72
C THR A 123 7.19 6.34 -26.28
N ILE A 124 8.00 5.54 -25.56
CA ILE A 124 7.76 5.24 -24.15
C ILE A 124 7.78 6.53 -23.32
N LEU A 125 8.79 7.38 -23.53
CA LEU A 125 8.92 8.66 -22.82
C LEU A 125 7.76 9.60 -23.14
N MET A 126 7.34 9.68 -24.42
CA MET A 126 6.15 10.43 -24.82
C MET A 126 4.89 9.92 -24.11
N HIS A 127 4.68 8.61 -24.01
CA HIS A 127 3.51 8.06 -23.32
C HIS A 127 3.49 8.38 -21.83
N ILE A 128 4.66 8.33 -21.18
CA ILE A 128 4.79 8.70 -19.76
C ILE A 128 4.46 10.18 -19.56
N ASP A 129 4.95 11.07 -20.43
CA ASP A 129 4.62 12.50 -20.40
C ASP A 129 3.11 12.75 -20.58
N GLN A 130 2.46 12.05 -21.51
CA GLN A 130 1.01 12.14 -21.70
C GLN A 130 0.18 11.64 -20.50
N LEU A 131 0.72 10.70 -19.72
CA LEU A 131 0.07 10.13 -18.54
C LEU A 131 0.32 10.93 -17.26
N ALA A 132 1.43 11.68 -17.20
CA ALA A 132 1.80 12.51 -16.06
C ALA A 132 0.65 13.39 -15.51
N PRO A 133 -0.06 14.22 -16.33
CA PRO A 133 -1.13 15.05 -15.78
C PRO A 133 -2.27 14.23 -15.16
N VAL A 134 -2.59 13.05 -15.71
CA VAL A 134 -3.61 12.15 -15.18
C VAL A 134 -3.17 11.57 -13.84
N TRP A 135 -1.93 11.10 -13.72
CA TRP A 135 -1.41 10.56 -12.47
C TRP A 135 -1.28 11.62 -11.38
N GLN A 136 -0.79 12.81 -11.72
CA GLN A 136 -0.64 13.94 -10.79
C GLN A 136 -1.99 14.36 -10.19
N ALA A 137 -3.04 14.46 -11.01
CA ALA A 137 -4.37 14.84 -10.55
C ALA A 137 -5.07 13.78 -9.67
N ASN A 138 -4.60 12.52 -9.70
CA ASN A 138 -5.30 11.37 -9.11
C ASN A 138 -4.44 10.59 -8.10
N TYR A 139 -3.48 11.25 -7.45
CA TYR A 139 -2.58 10.59 -6.51
C TYR A 139 -3.35 9.84 -5.41
N ASP A 140 -4.47 10.39 -4.93
CA ASP A 140 -5.29 9.87 -3.83
C ASP A 140 -5.80 8.44 -4.08
N VAL A 141 -6.04 8.05 -5.33
CA VAL A 141 -6.57 6.73 -5.70
C VAL A 141 -5.51 5.78 -6.29
N ILE A 142 -4.32 6.29 -6.61
CA ILE A 142 -3.18 5.44 -6.99
C ILE A 142 -2.60 4.77 -5.74
N ASN A 143 -2.41 3.46 -5.80
CA ASN A 143 -1.69 2.71 -4.78
C ASN A 143 -0.18 2.80 -5.01
N TYR A 144 0.27 2.30 -6.17
CA TYR A 144 1.62 2.45 -6.72
C TYR A 144 1.56 2.17 -8.23
N ILE A 145 2.62 2.53 -8.96
CA ILE A 145 2.75 2.23 -10.39
C ILE A 145 3.78 1.12 -10.57
N GLU A 146 3.43 0.06 -11.30
CA GLU A 146 4.41 -0.91 -11.77
C GLU A 146 5.05 -0.37 -13.04
N ALA A 147 6.38 -0.32 -13.04
CA ALA A 147 7.11 0.50 -14.01
C ALA A 147 6.81 0.13 -15.47
N GLY A 148 6.47 -1.13 -15.78
CA GLY A 148 5.86 -1.48 -17.06
C GLY A 148 6.66 -1.07 -18.30
N PHE A 149 5.94 -0.85 -19.40
CA PHE A 149 6.39 -0.38 -20.72
C PHE A 149 7.40 -1.28 -21.44
N ILE A 150 8.57 -1.57 -20.86
CA ILE A 150 9.65 -2.25 -21.57
C ILE A 150 9.35 -3.74 -21.70
N GLY A 151 9.40 -4.24 -22.94
CA GLY A 151 9.32 -5.65 -23.28
C GLY A 151 8.00 -6.36 -22.96
N ALA A 152 8.03 -7.69 -23.08
CA ALA A 152 6.88 -8.52 -22.80
C ALA A 152 6.36 -8.34 -21.37
N TRP A 153 5.04 -8.20 -21.26
CA TRP A 153 4.30 -7.92 -20.02
C TRP A 153 4.68 -6.62 -19.29
N GLY A 154 5.60 -5.83 -19.84
CA GLY A 154 6.19 -4.67 -19.17
C GLY A 154 7.24 -5.04 -18.11
N GLU A 155 7.84 -6.24 -18.18
CA GLU A 155 8.76 -6.77 -17.15
C GLU A 155 10.25 -6.50 -17.44
N TRP A 156 10.54 -5.70 -18.47
CA TRP A 156 11.86 -5.19 -18.81
C TRP A 156 12.85 -6.21 -19.39
N TYR A 157 12.40 -7.39 -19.79
CA TYR A 157 13.29 -8.44 -20.33
C TYR A 157 13.21 -8.60 -21.85
N TYR A 158 12.07 -9.04 -22.38
CA TYR A 158 11.92 -9.33 -23.81
C TYR A 158 11.57 -8.07 -24.61
N SER A 159 12.57 -7.23 -24.89
CA SER A 159 12.41 -5.97 -25.63
C SER A 159 12.78 -6.13 -27.11
N SER A 160 11.86 -5.79 -28.02
CA SER A 160 12.13 -5.75 -29.47
C SER A 160 12.99 -4.55 -29.87
N ASN A 161 13.04 -3.52 -29.03
CA ASN A 161 13.83 -2.30 -29.24
C ASN A 161 15.17 -2.29 -28.48
N GLY A 162 15.58 -3.40 -27.86
CA GLY A 162 16.88 -3.52 -27.18
C GLY A 162 16.98 -2.75 -25.85
N LEU A 163 15.84 -2.41 -25.24
CA LEU A 163 15.76 -1.59 -24.02
C LEU A 163 15.98 -2.38 -22.72
N ASN A 164 16.30 -3.67 -22.83
CA ASN A 164 16.59 -4.58 -21.71
C ASN A 164 17.99 -4.38 -21.13
N ASN A 165 18.42 -3.12 -20.99
CA ASN A 165 19.71 -2.71 -20.45
C ASN A 165 19.53 -1.69 -19.30
N THR A 166 20.54 -1.55 -18.45
CA THR A 166 20.44 -0.69 -17.25
C THR A 166 20.25 0.78 -17.57
N ASN A 167 20.78 1.27 -18.69
CA ASN A 167 20.67 2.68 -19.05
C ASN A 167 19.21 3.03 -19.39
N ASP A 168 18.59 2.28 -20.28
CA ASP A 168 17.22 2.57 -20.74
C ASP A 168 16.19 2.28 -19.64
N ARG A 169 16.39 1.22 -18.85
CA ARG A 169 15.59 0.97 -17.64
C ARG A 169 15.67 2.13 -16.65
N ARG A 170 16.85 2.73 -16.44
CA ARG A 170 17.00 3.93 -15.59
C ARG A 170 16.25 5.12 -16.18
N THR A 171 16.43 5.39 -17.47
CA THR A 171 15.75 6.50 -18.16
C THR A 171 14.23 6.38 -18.03
N VAL A 172 13.67 5.21 -18.30
CA VAL A 172 12.23 4.96 -18.18
C VAL A 172 11.77 5.04 -16.72
N LEU A 173 12.50 4.44 -15.77
CA LEU A 173 12.14 4.52 -14.34
C LEU A 173 12.07 5.96 -13.85
N TYR A 174 13.07 6.78 -14.20
CA TYR A 174 13.13 8.17 -13.75
C TYR A 174 12.01 9.00 -14.37
N ALA A 175 11.72 8.81 -15.65
CA ALA A 175 10.57 9.45 -16.29
C ALA A 175 9.24 9.09 -15.58
N ILE A 176 9.05 7.81 -15.19
CA ILE A 176 7.85 7.40 -14.45
C ILE A 176 7.83 8.05 -13.06
N LEU A 177 8.94 8.07 -12.34
CA LEU A 177 9.03 8.69 -11.01
C LEU A 177 8.77 10.20 -11.04
N ASP A 178 9.24 10.90 -12.08
CA ASP A 178 8.97 12.33 -12.29
C ASP A 178 7.49 12.58 -12.65
N ALA A 179 6.89 11.71 -13.46
CA ALA A 179 5.47 11.77 -13.83
C ALA A 179 4.52 11.36 -12.67
N THR A 180 5.00 10.56 -11.72
CA THR A 180 4.24 10.05 -10.58
C THR A 180 4.26 11.07 -9.43
N PRO A 181 3.13 11.33 -8.73
CA PRO A 181 3.09 12.13 -7.50
C PRO A 181 4.16 11.71 -6.48
N ALA A 182 4.79 12.68 -5.81
CA ALA A 182 5.91 12.43 -4.88
C ALA A 182 5.51 11.49 -3.72
N GLU A 183 4.24 11.49 -3.34
CA GLU A 183 3.65 10.65 -2.29
C GLU A 183 3.37 9.21 -2.73
N ARG A 184 3.67 8.85 -3.98
CA ARG A 184 3.47 7.51 -4.54
C ARG A 184 4.77 6.89 -5.00
N SER A 185 4.81 5.57 -4.86
CA SER A 185 5.94 4.72 -5.25
C SER A 185 5.76 4.16 -6.66
N VAL A 186 6.90 3.84 -7.27
CA VAL A 186 7.00 3.03 -8.49
C VAL A 186 7.68 1.72 -8.14
N VAL A 187 7.19 0.57 -8.61
CA VAL A 187 7.78 -0.74 -8.31
C VAL A 187 8.35 -1.40 -9.56
N ILE A 188 9.45 -2.15 -9.38
CA ILE A 188 10.15 -2.84 -10.47
C ILE A 188 10.31 -4.34 -10.19
N ARG A 189 10.44 -5.13 -11.26
CA ARG A 189 10.28 -6.59 -11.24
C ARG A 189 11.35 -7.36 -10.47
N THR A 190 12.56 -6.83 -10.35
CA THR A 190 13.65 -7.53 -9.67
C THR A 190 14.46 -6.59 -8.77
N PRO A 191 14.95 -7.05 -7.62
CA PRO A 191 15.91 -6.30 -6.82
C PRO A 191 17.22 -6.05 -7.59
N GLY A 192 17.60 -6.95 -8.51
CA GLY A 192 18.71 -6.78 -9.46
C GLY A 192 18.64 -5.44 -10.20
N TYR A 193 17.48 -5.13 -10.79
CA TYR A 193 17.27 -3.86 -11.50
C TYR A 193 17.45 -2.65 -10.59
N LYS A 194 16.93 -2.68 -9.36
CA LYS A 194 17.07 -1.57 -8.40
C LYS A 194 18.54 -1.32 -8.08
N LYS A 195 19.27 -2.40 -7.74
CA LYS A 195 20.71 -2.33 -7.40
C LYS A 195 21.54 -1.76 -8.56
N HIS A 196 21.28 -2.19 -9.79
CA HIS A 196 22.03 -1.73 -10.96
C HIS A 196 21.71 -0.29 -11.37
N ILE A 197 20.44 0.11 -11.29
CA ILE A 197 20.01 1.48 -11.64
C ILE A 197 20.66 2.49 -10.69
N TYR A 198 20.61 2.21 -9.37
CA TYR A 198 21.16 3.09 -8.33
C TYR A 198 22.62 2.81 -7.97
N GLN A 199 23.25 1.82 -8.61
CA GLN A 199 24.65 1.43 -8.40
C GLN A 199 25.00 1.13 -6.94
N THR A 200 24.09 0.48 -6.22
CA THR A 200 24.27 0.16 -4.80
C THR A 200 23.60 -1.16 -4.45
N THR A 201 24.21 -1.92 -3.55
CA THR A 201 23.62 -3.14 -2.94
C THR A 201 23.17 -2.88 -1.50
N VAL A 202 23.33 -1.65 -1.01
CA VAL A 202 22.87 -1.24 0.32
C VAL A 202 21.36 -1.05 0.23
N PRO A 203 20.55 -1.58 1.16
CA PRO A 203 19.11 -1.28 1.23
C PRO A 203 18.86 0.15 1.74
N LEU A 204 17.63 0.66 1.59
CA LEU A 204 17.23 1.95 2.16
C LEU A 204 17.49 2.02 3.68
N SER A 205 18.02 3.16 4.13
CA SER A 205 18.14 3.50 5.56
C SER A 205 16.91 4.30 6.02
N PRO A 206 16.64 4.41 7.34
CA PRO A 206 15.60 5.31 7.84
C PRO A 206 15.76 6.76 7.37
N ASP A 207 17.00 7.26 7.27
CA ASP A 207 17.29 8.66 6.90
C ASP A 207 17.00 8.93 5.41
N GLU A 208 17.25 7.93 4.54
CA GLU A 208 16.99 8.03 3.10
C GLU A 208 15.52 7.74 2.75
N ALA A 209 14.86 6.85 3.51
CA ALA A 209 13.54 6.30 3.19
C ALA A 209 12.42 7.32 2.95
N PHE A 210 12.58 8.56 3.41
CA PHE A 210 11.56 9.61 3.35
C PHE A 210 12.09 10.93 2.78
N ASP A 211 13.25 10.93 2.13
CA ASP A 211 13.87 12.15 1.58
C ASP A 211 13.29 12.60 0.22
N GLY A 212 12.36 11.83 -0.34
CA GLY A 212 11.73 12.09 -1.64
C GLY A 212 12.56 11.68 -2.85
N SER A 213 13.74 11.06 -2.65
CA SER A 213 14.60 10.59 -3.74
C SER A 213 13.94 9.50 -4.58
N ASN A 214 14.39 9.35 -5.82
CA ASN A 214 13.94 8.29 -6.72
C ASN A 214 14.11 6.90 -6.10
N ARG A 215 15.20 6.68 -5.35
CA ARG A 215 15.47 5.40 -4.68
C ARG A 215 14.51 5.13 -3.52
N ALA A 216 14.19 6.15 -2.72
CA ALA A 216 13.19 6.09 -1.65
C ALA A 216 11.78 5.82 -2.17
N ARG A 217 11.49 6.20 -3.41
CA ARG A 217 10.20 5.98 -4.09
C ARG A 217 10.17 4.74 -5.00
N THR A 218 11.26 3.96 -5.06
CA THR A 218 11.31 2.74 -5.89
C THR A 218 11.11 1.49 -5.04
N GLY A 219 9.96 0.83 -5.14
CA GLY A 219 9.72 -0.48 -4.52
C GLY A 219 9.97 -1.65 -5.46
N ALA A 220 9.43 -2.82 -5.10
CA ALA A 220 9.63 -4.06 -5.84
C ALA A 220 8.30 -4.80 -6.07
N HIS A 221 8.27 -5.61 -7.13
CA HIS A 221 7.24 -6.63 -7.29
C HIS A 221 7.87 -7.93 -7.78
N ASN A 222 7.19 -9.06 -7.56
CA ASN A 222 7.62 -10.36 -8.06
C ASN A 222 6.46 -11.06 -8.77
N ASP A 223 6.50 -11.12 -10.10
CA ASP A 223 5.44 -11.71 -10.92
C ASP A 223 5.55 -13.24 -11.08
N CYS A 224 6.41 -13.90 -10.29
CA CYS A 224 6.54 -15.35 -10.26
C CYS A 224 6.81 -15.87 -8.84
N PHE A 225 6.11 -15.33 -7.84
CA PHE A 225 6.28 -15.71 -6.45
C PHE A 225 6.19 -17.23 -6.24
N LEU A 226 7.26 -17.81 -5.68
CA LEU A 226 7.44 -19.25 -5.44
C LEU A 226 7.34 -20.13 -6.69
N ALA A 227 7.59 -19.59 -7.89
CA ALA A 227 7.52 -20.37 -9.12
C ALA A 227 8.68 -21.37 -9.27
N SER A 228 9.82 -21.07 -8.66
CA SER A 228 11.04 -21.89 -8.67
C SER A 228 12.00 -21.43 -7.56
N ALA A 229 13.25 -21.89 -7.56
CA ALA A 229 14.22 -21.45 -6.54
C ALA A 229 14.52 -19.95 -6.61
N ASP A 230 14.54 -19.38 -7.82
CA ASP A 230 14.86 -17.98 -8.10
C ASP A 230 13.66 -17.16 -8.62
N ASP A 231 12.46 -17.75 -8.56
CA ASP A 231 11.23 -17.18 -9.08
C ASP A 231 11.35 -16.73 -10.55
N TYR A 232 11.92 -17.61 -11.39
CA TYR A 232 12.11 -17.41 -12.83
C TYR A 232 12.98 -16.18 -13.12
N GLY A 233 14.12 -16.11 -12.44
CA GLY A 233 15.10 -15.05 -12.61
C GLY A 233 14.76 -13.74 -11.88
N THR A 234 13.84 -13.78 -10.91
CA THR A 234 13.62 -12.65 -10.00
C THR A 234 14.85 -12.39 -9.14
N TYR A 235 15.46 -13.47 -8.65
CA TYR A 235 16.61 -13.41 -7.75
C TYR A 235 17.88 -13.85 -8.48
N GLU A 236 18.89 -12.99 -8.50
CA GLU A 236 20.22 -13.32 -9.03
C GLU A 236 21.03 -14.10 -7.98
N ASN A 237 20.92 -13.66 -6.71
CA ASN A 237 21.45 -14.35 -5.56
C ASN A 237 20.34 -14.41 -4.50
N ILE A 238 19.69 -15.57 -4.41
CA ILE A 238 18.46 -15.78 -3.63
C ILE A 238 18.57 -15.23 -2.20
N GLU A 239 19.61 -15.60 -1.45
CA GLU A 239 19.71 -15.16 -0.06
C GLU A 239 20.12 -13.69 0.08
N ALA A 240 21.03 -13.21 -0.77
CA ALA A 240 21.42 -11.80 -0.74
C ALA A 240 20.24 -10.89 -1.13
N ASP A 241 19.47 -11.27 -2.15
CA ASP A 241 18.34 -10.50 -2.67
C ASP A 241 17.15 -10.52 -1.70
N LYS A 242 16.83 -11.68 -1.10
CA LYS A 242 15.81 -11.75 -0.05
C LYS A 242 16.23 -10.97 1.21
N THR A 243 17.52 -10.94 1.54
CA THR A 243 18.05 -10.12 2.65
C THR A 243 17.97 -8.63 2.34
N TYR A 244 18.30 -8.24 1.11
CA TYR A 244 18.13 -6.88 0.62
C TYR A 244 16.65 -6.44 0.73
N LEU A 245 15.72 -7.22 0.17
CA LEU A 245 14.28 -6.93 0.21
C LEU A 245 13.72 -6.89 1.63
N ASN A 246 14.20 -7.76 2.53
CA ASN A 246 13.84 -7.71 3.95
C ASN A 246 14.22 -6.37 4.61
N LEU A 247 15.23 -5.65 4.14
CA LEU A 247 15.60 -4.36 4.73
C LEU A 247 14.97 -3.20 3.95
N ASP A 248 14.98 -3.28 2.62
CA ASP A 248 14.50 -2.24 1.71
C ASP A 248 12.97 -2.06 1.81
N ASN A 249 12.22 -3.16 1.81
CA ASN A 249 10.74 -3.15 1.82
C ASN A 249 10.16 -2.77 3.20
N ARG A 250 10.99 -2.30 4.14
CA ARG A 250 10.50 -1.61 5.35
C ARG A 250 9.82 -0.30 5.01
N TYR A 251 10.20 0.29 3.88
CA TYR A 251 9.86 1.67 3.50
C TYR A 251 9.10 1.75 2.16
N VAL A 252 9.26 0.75 1.28
CA VAL A 252 8.68 0.73 -0.06
C VAL A 252 7.82 -0.52 -0.28
N PRO A 253 6.82 -0.46 -1.19
CA PRO A 253 5.91 -1.58 -1.40
C PRO A 253 6.59 -2.81 -2.03
N GLN A 254 6.05 -3.97 -1.68
CA GLN A 254 6.34 -5.27 -2.31
C GLN A 254 5.04 -5.92 -2.77
N GLY A 255 4.84 -6.03 -4.08
CA GLY A 255 3.67 -6.68 -4.67
C GLY A 255 4.05 -7.87 -5.56
N GLY A 256 3.08 -8.34 -6.34
CA GLY A 256 3.31 -9.27 -7.44
C GLY A 256 2.22 -10.32 -7.61
N GLU A 257 2.59 -11.44 -8.23
CA GLU A 257 1.69 -12.57 -8.48
C GLU A 257 2.44 -13.90 -8.43
N THR A 258 1.68 -15.00 -8.46
CA THR A 258 2.24 -16.34 -8.65
C THR A 258 2.09 -16.71 -10.12
N CYS A 259 3.02 -17.46 -10.71
CA CYS A 259 2.98 -17.73 -12.16
C CYS A 259 3.06 -19.22 -12.54
N ASN A 260 3.58 -20.08 -11.65
CA ASN A 260 3.75 -21.49 -11.94
C ASN A 260 3.64 -22.35 -10.67
N PRO A 261 2.89 -23.47 -10.70
CA PRO A 261 2.91 -24.45 -9.61
C PRO A 261 4.30 -25.07 -9.44
N SER A 262 4.77 -25.16 -8.20
CA SER A 262 6.11 -25.68 -7.91
C SER A 262 6.17 -26.42 -6.56
N THR A 263 7.30 -27.06 -6.29
CA THR A 263 7.64 -27.61 -4.96
C THR A 263 8.00 -26.53 -3.95
N PHE A 264 8.11 -25.27 -4.36
CA PHE A 264 8.37 -24.13 -3.46
C PHE A 264 7.07 -23.48 -2.99
N ALA A 265 5.98 -23.62 -3.74
CA ALA A 265 4.69 -22.97 -3.51
C ALA A 265 3.85 -23.53 -2.33
N HIS A 266 4.49 -24.04 -1.28
CA HIS A 266 3.83 -24.53 -0.07
C HIS A 266 3.63 -23.42 0.97
N CYS A 267 2.66 -23.59 1.86
CA CYS A 267 2.32 -22.63 2.91
C CYS A 267 3.52 -22.23 3.78
N THR A 268 4.39 -23.19 4.13
CA THR A 268 5.59 -22.90 4.93
C THR A 268 6.48 -21.84 4.26
N ASN A 269 6.71 -21.96 2.95
CA ASN A 269 7.52 -20.99 2.21
C ASN A 269 6.75 -19.70 1.96
N ALA A 270 5.46 -19.77 1.61
CA ALA A 270 4.62 -18.60 1.38
C ALA A 270 4.58 -17.67 2.61
N LEU A 271 4.29 -18.22 3.79
CA LEU A 271 4.25 -17.46 5.03
C LEU A 271 5.64 -16.91 5.39
N ALA A 272 6.70 -17.70 5.25
CA ALA A 272 8.06 -17.28 5.56
C ALA A 272 8.55 -16.15 4.64
N ASP A 273 8.38 -16.29 3.33
CA ASP A 273 8.84 -15.32 2.35
C ASP A 273 8.00 -14.03 2.34
N MET A 274 6.67 -14.14 2.49
CA MET A 274 5.80 -12.96 2.60
C MET A 274 6.14 -12.13 3.84
N ALA A 275 6.37 -12.79 4.97
CA ALA A 275 6.80 -12.13 6.21
C ALA A 275 8.18 -11.50 6.08
N ARG A 276 9.17 -12.27 5.59
CA ARG A 276 10.56 -11.83 5.45
C ARG A 276 10.68 -10.61 4.53
N MET A 277 10.02 -10.64 3.37
CA MET A 277 10.13 -9.59 2.35
C MET A 277 9.03 -8.52 2.44
N ARG A 278 8.18 -8.56 3.47
CA ARG A 278 7.17 -7.52 3.77
C ARG A 278 6.19 -7.29 2.63
N TRP A 279 5.59 -8.38 2.15
CA TRP A 279 4.64 -8.31 1.05
C TRP A 279 3.42 -7.45 1.42
N SER A 280 3.15 -6.45 0.59
CA SER A 280 2.03 -5.51 0.70
C SER A 280 0.74 -6.07 0.11
N GLY A 281 0.85 -6.81 -1.00
CA GLY A 281 -0.28 -7.38 -1.70
C GLY A 281 0.13 -8.49 -2.68
N LEU A 282 -0.85 -9.26 -3.15
CA LEU A 282 -0.65 -10.37 -4.08
C LEU A 282 -1.85 -10.46 -5.03
N ASN A 283 -1.59 -10.70 -6.31
CA ASN A 283 -2.64 -11.01 -7.28
C ASN A 283 -3.40 -12.29 -6.86
N LYS A 284 -4.72 -12.20 -6.77
CA LYS A 284 -5.60 -13.32 -6.38
C LYS A 284 -6.14 -14.13 -7.55
N ASP A 285 -5.93 -13.67 -8.79
CA ASP A 285 -6.51 -14.29 -9.97
C ASP A 285 -5.50 -15.22 -10.69
N TYR A 286 -4.21 -15.12 -10.34
CA TYR A 286 -3.16 -15.91 -10.99
C TYR A 286 -2.05 -16.32 -10.00
N HIS A 287 -1.58 -17.55 -10.02
CA HIS A 287 -1.99 -18.76 -10.73
C HIS A 287 -2.96 -19.57 -9.83
N PRO A 288 -4.16 -19.95 -10.30
CA PRO A 288 -5.22 -20.52 -9.45
C PRO A 288 -4.83 -21.81 -8.71
N THR A 289 -4.01 -22.66 -9.32
CA THR A 289 -3.50 -23.87 -8.66
C THR A 289 -2.64 -23.58 -7.43
N VAL A 290 -1.84 -22.51 -7.45
CA VAL A 290 -1.01 -22.11 -6.30
C VAL A 290 -1.88 -21.54 -5.19
N LEU A 291 -2.81 -20.66 -5.54
CA LEU A 291 -3.74 -20.06 -4.58
C LEU A 291 -4.66 -21.10 -3.95
N GLN A 292 -5.12 -22.09 -4.73
CA GLN A 292 -5.89 -23.22 -4.21
C GLN A 292 -5.07 -24.06 -3.22
N ARG A 293 -3.77 -24.22 -3.45
CA ARG A 293 -2.88 -24.91 -2.51
C ARG A 293 -2.80 -24.19 -1.16
N PHE A 294 -2.69 -22.86 -1.14
CA PHE A 294 -2.71 -22.11 0.11
C PHE A 294 -4.01 -22.32 0.91
N THR A 295 -5.13 -22.50 0.22
CA THR A 295 -6.41 -22.88 0.84
C THR A 295 -6.38 -24.30 1.36
N THR A 296 -5.95 -25.26 0.54
CA THR A 296 -5.91 -26.69 0.90
C THR A 296 -4.93 -27.00 2.04
N GLU A 297 -3.81 -26.29 2.11
CA GLU A 297 -2.82 -26.41 3.19
C GLU A 297 -3.14 -25.52 4.40
N GLY A 298 -4.20 -24.71 4.33
CA GLY A 298 -4.77 -24.00 5.49
C GLY A 298 -4.14 -22.65 5.85
N CYS A 299 -3.22 -22.10 5.04
CA CYS A 299 -2.61 -20.79 5.32
C CYS A 299 -3.31 -19.60 4.68
N MET A 300 -4.29 -19.81 3.78
CA MET A 300 -4.98 -18.73 3.06
C MET A 300 -5.56 -17.65 4.00
N ASP A 301 -6.18 -18.05 5.11
CA ASP A 301 -6.77 -17.09 6.04
C ASP A 301 -5.71 -16.29 6.82
N GLU A 302 -4.54 -16.89 7.09
CA GLU A 302 -3.41 -16.14 7.64
C GLU A 302 -2.88 -15.13 6.63
N ILE A 303 -2.70 -15.53 5.37
CA ILE A 303 -2.27 -14.64 4.29
C ILE A 303 -3.26 -13.47 4.17
N LYS A 304 -4.57 -13.74 4.08
CA LYS A 304 -5.60 -12.70 4.04
C LYS A 304 -5.47 -11.73 5.21
N ARG A 305 -5.21 -12.21 6.42
CA ARG A 305 -5.09 -11.30 7.58
C ARG A 305 -3.79 -10.51 7.57
N ARG A 306 -2.66 -11.11 7.20
CA ARG A 306 -1.32 -10.55 7.44
C ARG A 306 -0.67 -9.88 6.24
N LEU A 307 -1.18 -10.07 5.03
CA LEU A 307 -0.64 -9.45 3.82
C LEU A 307 -0.82 -7.92 3.87
N GLY A 308 0.29 -7.19 3.79
CA GLY A 308 0.37 -5.75 4.05
C GLY A 308 0.31 -5.38 5.54
N TYR A 309 -0.18 -4.19 5.87
CA TYR A 309 -0.28 -3.76 7.27
C TYR A 309 -1.57 -4.26 7.93
N ARG A 310 -1.54 -4.40 9.26
CA ARG A 310 -2.71 -4.62 10.10
C ARG A 310 -2.45 -4.03 11.48
N PHE A 311 -2.88 -2.80 11.69
CA PHE A 311 -2.69 -2.15 12.98
C PHE A 311 -3.72 -2.64 14.00
N ARG A 312 -3.24 -2.86 15.22
CA ARG A 312 -4.05 -3.14 16.39
C ARG A 312 -3.57 -2.28 17.53
N LEU A 313 -4.50 -1.61 18.20
CA LEU A 313 -4.24 -1.00 19.50
C LEU A 313 -3.97 -2.13 20.50
N LEU A 314 -2.98 -1.97 21.35
CA LEU A 314 -2.75 -2.86 22.49
C LEU A 314 -3.50 -2.31 23.71
N ASP A 315 -3.30 -1.02 23.94
CA ASP A 315 -3.92 -0.26 25.01
C ASP A 315 -4.10 1.20 24.58
N ALA A 316 -5.08 1.87 25.18
CA ALA A 316 -5.25 3.31 25.13
C ALA A 316 -5.60 3.82 26.53
N THR A 317 -4.92 4.86 26.96
CA THR A 317 -5.18 5.59 28.20
C THR A 317 -5.71 6.96 27.85
N LEU A 318 -6.94 7.23 28.24
CA LEU A 318 -7.71 8.42 27.92
C LEU A 318 -8.45 8.95 29.15
N PRO A 319 -8.77 10.25 29.21
CA PRO A 319 -9.58 10.79 30.29
C PRO A 319 -10.99 10.18 30.30
N ASP A 320 -11.52 9.94 31.50
CA ASP A 320 -12.89 9.42 31.70
C ASP A 320 -13.98 10.44 31.33
N SER A 321 -13.63 11.72 31.39
CA SER A 321 -14.48 12.86 31.13
C SER A 321 -13.65 14.07 30.70
N LEU A 322 -14.25 14.94 29.87
CA LEU A 322 -13.63 16.16 29.36
C LEU A 322 -14.66 17.29 29.37
N GLN A 323 -14.21 18.49 29.73
CA GLN A 323 -15.00 19.71 29.52
C GLN A 323 -14.62 20.34 28.18
N PRO A 324 -15.56 21.01 27.48
CA PRO A 324 -15.22 21.79 26.29
C PRO A 324 -14.07 22.78 26.57
N GLY A 325 -13.06 22.78 25.72
CA GLY A 325 -11.87 23.64 25.87
C GLY A 325 -10.78 23.13 26.82
N SER A 326 -10.96 21.96 27.44
CA SER A 326 -9.90 21.31 28.22
C SER A 326 -8.91 20.53 27.33
N GLU A 327 -7.68 20.32 27.83
CA GLU A 327 -6.66 19.51 27.15
C GLU A 327 -7.12 18.04 27.08
N PHE A 328 -7.10 17.46 25.88
CA PHE A 328 -7.28 16.01 25.70
C PHE A 328 -5.92 15.33 25.57
N ARG A 329 -5.59 14.46 26.52
CA ARG A 329 -4.38 13.63 26.46
C ARG A 329 -4.74 12.17 26.21
N LEU A 330 -4.33 11.66 25.06
CA LEU A 330 -4.45 10.25 24.69
C LEU A 330 -3.05 9.65 24.56
N ASN A 331 -2.79 8.61 25.33
CA ASN A 331 -1.62 7.75 25.15
C ASN A 331 -2.10 6.39 24.67
N PHE A 332 -1.47 5.83 23.65
CA PHE A 332 -1.83 4.50 23.18
C PHE A 332 -0.60 3.77 22.64
N SER A 333 -0.66 2.45 22.74
CA SER A 333 0.32 1.56 22.12
C SER A 333 -0.32 0.84 20.95
N LEU A 334 0.40 0.70 19.85
CA LEU A 334 -0.07 -0.02 18.67
C LEU A 334 0.96 -1.06 18.22
N VAL A 335 0.47 -2.10 17.56
CA VAL A 335 1.29 -3.10 16.87
C VAL A 335 0.82 -3.25 15.43
N ASN A 336 1.75 -3.54 14.52
CA ASN A 336 1.42 -4.02 13.18
C ASN A 336 1.49 -5.56 13.18
N ASP A 337 0.33 -6.22 13.18
CA ASP A 337 0.24 -7.69 13.09
C ASP A 337 0.43 -8.20 11.64
N GLY A 338 0.45 -7.28 10.67
CA GLY A 338 0.72 -7.55 9.26
C GLY A 338 2.22 -7.65 8.93
N TRP A 339 2.52 -8.00 7.69
CA TRP A 339 3.90 -8.17 7.21
C TRP A 339 4.52 -6.90 6.65
N ALA A 340 3.74 -5.95 6.12
CA ALA A 340 4.28 -4.72 5.54
C ALA A 340 3.91 -3.47 6.35
N SER A 341 4.74 -2.44 6.25
CA SER A 341 4.39 -1.08 6.67
C SER A 341 3.40 -0.46 5.67
N PRO A 342 2.58 0.53 6.07
CA PRO A 342 2.04 1.48 5.11
C PRO A 342 3.21 2.19 4.42
N PHE A 343 3.16 2.27 3.09
CA PHE A 343 4.18 2.92 2.26
C PHE A 343 3.71 4.24 1.66
N ASN A 344 2.40 4.49 1.64
CA ASN A 344 1.86 5.81 1.34
C ASN A 344 1.52 6.53 2.65
N PRO A 345 1.74 7.86 2.73
CA PRO A 345 1.42 8.65 3.92
C PRO A 345 -0.03 8.47 4.38
N ARG A 346 -0.21 8.39 5.70
CA ARG A 346 -1.50 8.33 6.39
C ARG A 346 -1.47 9.28 7.57
N LEU A 347 -2.38 10.25 7.57
CA LEU A 347 -2.62 11.07 8.74
C LEU A 347 -3.31 10.24 9.81
N VAL A 348 -3.03 10.56 11.06
CA VAL A 348 -3.73 10.00 12.21
C VAL A 348 -4.82 10.97 12.60
N GLU A 349 -6.07 10.53 12.58
CA GLU A 349 -7.21 11.31 13.05
C GLU A 349 -7.73 10.70 14.35
N VAL A 350 -7.99 11.55 15.35
CA VAL A 350 -8.62 11.12 16.60
C VAL A 350 -10.05 11.65 16.64
N MET A 351 -11.00 10.72 16.76
CA MET A 351 -12.43 11.01 16.82
C MET A 351 -13.00 10.56 18.15
N LEU A 352 -13.65 11.47 18.87
CA LEU A 352 -14.45 11.15 20.05
C LEU A 352 -15.90 10.94 19.61
N ARG A 353 -16.49 9.79 19.92
CA ARG A 353 -17.89 9.48 19.65
C ARG A 353 -18.67 9.41 20.95
N ASN A 354 -19.69 10.24 21.08
CA ASN A 354 -20.61 10.19 22.21
C ASN A 354 -21.41 8.87 22.17
N VAL A 355 -21.39 8.13 23.28
CA VAL A 355 -22.00 6.80 23.40
C VAL A 355 -23.54 6.83 23.44
N GLN A 356 -24.15 7.97 23.77
CA GLN A 356 -25.60 8.11 23.90
C GLN A 356 -26.26 8.50 22.57
N ASP A 357 -25.70 9.48 21.86
CA ASP A 357 -26.31 10.06 20.66
C ASP A 357 -25.49 9.83 19.37
N SER A 358 -24.31 9.20 19.46
CA SER A 358 -23.37 9.00 18.34
C SER A 358 -22.80 10.27 17.71
N THR A 359 -22.97 11.44 18.33
CA THR A 359 -22.30 12.67 17.91
C THR A 359 -20.79 12.46 17.90
N THR A 360 -20.11 12.94 16.85
CA THR A 360 -18.66 12.81 16.69
C THR A 360 -17.98 14.17 16.82
N TYR A 361 -16.84 14.19 17.50
CA TYR A 361 -15.96 15.35 17.64
C TYR A 361 -14.58 14.97 17.11
N PHE A 362 -14.09 15.72 16.14
CA PHE A 362 -12.76 15.56 15.58
C PHE A 362 -11.79 16.40 16.39
N LEU A 363 -10.68 15.79 16.81
CA LEU A 363 -9.59 16.52 17.41
C LEU A 363 -8.65 16.93 16.28
N GLU A 364 -8.45 18.23 16.11
CA GLU A 364 -7.38 18.72 15.25
C GLU A 364 -6.05 18.27 15.88
N THR A 365 -5.34 17.40 15.17
CA THR A 365 -3.96 17.05 15.49
C THR A 365 -3.08 18.05 14.75
N GLU A 366 -2.43 18.96 15.49
CA GLU A 366 -1.44 19.89 14.91
C GLU A 366 -0.21 19.18 14.36
#